data_AF-A0A957D346-F1
#
_entry.id   AF-A0A957D346-F1
#
_cell.length_a   1.000
_cell.length_b   1.000
_cell.length_c   1.000
_cell.angle_alpha   90.00
_cell.angle_beta   90.00
_cell.angle_gamma   90.00
#
_symmetry.space_group_name_H-M   'P 1'
#
loop_
_entity.id
_entity.type
_entity.pdbx_description
1 polymer ?
#
loop_
_entity_poly.entity_id
_entity_poly.type
_entity_poly.pdbx_seq_one_letter_code
_entity_poly.pdbx_strand_id
1 'polypeptide(L)' 'MIDSPELTVANFRETAVSIESQIGKVIVGQREVVRTVLVGVLSGGHVLLEGVPGLGKTMLIRTLAQALSLEFSRIQFTP' A
#
# COMPACT_ATOMS: atom_id res chain seq x y z
N MET A 1 -15.57 -25.82 -4.84
CA MET A 1 -14.17 -25.67 -5.31
C MET A 1 -14.21 -24.47 -6.24
N ILE A 2 -13.86 -23.29 -5.72
CA ILE A 2 -14.04 -22.01 -6.42
C ILE A 2 -12.87 -21.88 -7.40
N ASP A 3 -13.16 -21.83 -8.70
CA ASP A 3 -12.20 -21.43 -9.72
C ASP A 3 -11.63 -20.06 -9.32
N SER A 4 -10.41 -20.06 -8.81
CA SER A 4 -9.67 -18.81 -8.63
C SER A 4 -9.31 -18.33 -10.02
N PRO A 5 -9.72 -17.12 -10.44
CA PRO A 5 -9.37 -16.62 -11.75
C PRO A 5 -7.85 -16.68 -11.92
N GLU A 6 -7.39 -17.21 -13.05
CA GLU A 6 -5.96 -17.21 -13.38
C GLU A 6 -5.41 -15.79 -13.23
N LEU A 7 -4.38 -15.64 -12.39
CA LEU A 7 -3.72 -14.36 -12.20
C LEU A 7 -2.88 -14.04 -13.44
N THR A 8 -3.50 -13.41 -14.44
CA THR A 8 -2.78 -12.92 -15.62
C THR A 8 -2.08 -11.60 -15.30
N VAL A 9 -1.06 -11.27 -16.09
CA VAL A 9 -0.36 -9.97 -15.99
C VAL A 9 -1.32 -8.78 -16.17
N ALA A 10 -2.32 -8.92 -17.06
CA ALA A 10 -3.30 -7.87 -17.32
C ALA A 10 -4.20 -7.62 -16.09
N ASN A 11 -4.78 -8.69 -15.53
CA ASN A 11 -5.69 -8.61 -14.39
C ASN A 11 -4.95 -8.16 -13.12
N PHE A 12 -3.70 -8.59 -12.94
CA PHE A 12 -2.83 -8.11 -11.88
C PHE A 12 -2.60 -6.60 -11.99
N ARG A 13 -2.26 -6.10 -13.18
CA ARG A 13 -2.04 -4.67 -13.43
C ARG A 13 -3.28 -3.85 -13.14
N GLU A 14 -4.46 -4.30 -13.58
CA GLU A 14 -5.73 -3.61 -13.30
C GLU A 14 -6.01 -3.53 -11.80
N THR A 15 -5.79 -4.63 -11.07
CA THR A 15 -5.99 -4.69 -9.63
C THR A 15 -5.02 -3.75 -8.91
N ALA A 16 -3.73 -3.75 -9.27
CA ALA A 16 -2.75 -2.84 -8.71
C ALA A 16 -3.11 -1.36 -8.93
N VAL A 17 -3.52 -1.00 -10.15
CA VAL A 17 -3.97 0.36 -10.48
C VAL A 17 -5.24 0.75 -9.68
N SER A 18 -6.17 -0.20 -9.51
CA SER A 18 -7.37 0.03 -8.69
C SER A 18 -7.01 0.31 -7.23
N ILE A 19 -6.08 -0.45 -6.65
CA ILE A 19 -5.57 -0.23 -5.29
C ILE A 19 -4.91 1.15 -5.16
N GLU A 20 -4.00 1.50 -6.07
CA GLU A 20 -3.34 2.82 -6.09
C GLU A 20 -4.37 3.95 -6.17
N SER A 21 -5.42 3.78 -6.98
CA SER A 21 -6.52 4.75 -7.11
C SER A 21 -7.33 4.91 -5.82
N GLN A 22 -7.66 3.82 -5.13
CA GLN A 22 -8.37 3.89 -3.84
C GLN A 22 -7.54 4.61 -2.77
N ILE A 23 -6.24 4.28 -2.68
CA ILE A 23 -5.34 4.95 -1.73
C ILE A 23 -5.21 6.43 -2.07
N GLY A 24 -5.15 6.78 -3.36
CA GLY A 24 -5.07 8.16 -3.85
C GLY A 24 -6.26 9.06 -3.50
N LYS A 25 -7.40 8.50 -3.08
CA LYS A 25 -8.55 9.27 -2.56
C LYS A 25 -8.30 9.87 -1.18
N VAL A 26 -7.39 9.26 -0.41
CA VAL A 26 -7.03 9.69 0.96
C VAL A 26 -5.66 10.35 0.96
N ILE A 27 -4.71 9.79 0.20
CA ILE A 27 -3.33 10.23 0.14
C ILE A 27 -3.11 11.07 -1.13
N VAL A 28 -3.11 12.39 -0.98
CA VAL A 28 -2.92 13.34 -2.10
C VAL A 28 -1.43 13.66 -2.30
N GLY A 29 -0.99 13.71 -3.55
CA GLY A 29 0.36 14.17 -3.92
C GLY A 29 1.51 13.17 -3.71
N GLN A 30 1.25 11.96 -3.22
CA GLN A 30 2.28 10.96 -2.88
C GLN A 30 2.21 9.69 -3.75
N ARG A 31 1.89 9.82 -5.05
CA ARG A 31 1.65 8.66 -5.95
C ARG A 31 2.83 7.68 -5.99
N GLU A 32 4.05 8.19 -6.14
CA GLU A 32 5.26 7.36 -6.20
C GLU A 32 5.53 6.61 -4.90
N VAL A 33 5.29 7.25 -3.75
CA VAL A 33 5.44 6.62 -2.43
C VAL A 33 4.43 5.48 -2.28
N VAL A 34 3.17 5.72 -2.64
CA VAL A 34 2.11 4.68 -2.61
C VAL A 34 2.51 3.49 -3.47
N ARG A 35 2.95 3.74 -4.71
CA ARG A 35 3.38 2.69 -5.65
C ARG A 35 4.56 1.88 -5.08
N THR A 36 5.57 2.55 -4.55
CA THR A 36 6.77 1.90 -4.00
C THR A 36 6.42 1.04 -2.78
N VAL A 37 5.55 1.53 -1.89
CA VAL A 37 5.09 0.75 -0.72
C VAL A 37 4.28 -0.48 -1.16
N LEU A 38 3.39 -0.31 -2.13
CA LEU A 38 2.60 -1.42 -2.67
C LEU A 38 3.49 -2.50 -3.28
N VAL A 39 4.50 -2.12 -4.07
CA VAL A 39 5.49 -3.06 -4.63
C VAL A 39 6.26 -3.77 -3.52
N GLY A 40 6.69 -3.04 -2.49
CA GLY A 40 7.38 -3.64 -1.34
C GLY A 40 6.54 -4.70 -0.63
N VAL A 41 5.25 -4.42 -0.39
CA VAL A 41 4.33 -5.37 0.23
C VAL A 41 4.10 -6.59 -0.66
N LEU A 42 3.82 -6.39 -1.95
CA LEU A 42 3.54 -7.48 -2.89
C LEU A 42 4.76 -8.38 -3.16
N SER A 43 5.97 -7.85 -2.99
CA SER A 43 7.22 -8.62 -3.11
C SER A 43 7.66 -9.28 -1.80
N GLY A 44 6.93 -9.08 -0.70
CA GLY A 44 7.33 -9.56 0.63
C GLY A 44 8.55 -8.83 1.22
N GLY A 45 8.86 -7.64 0.71
CA GLY A 45 9.98 -6.81 1.16
C GLY A 45 9.63 -5.90 2.34
N HIS A 46 10.63 -5.13 2.77
CA HIS A 46 10.49 -4.11 3.80
C HIS A 46 10.70 -2.71 3.22
N VAL A 47 9.95 -1.73 3.71
CA VAL A 47 10.00 -0.35 3.22
C VAL A 47 10.30 0.60 4.36
N LEU A 48 11.32 1.44 4.16
CA LEU A 48 11.64 2.55 5.05
C LEU A 48 11.02 3.84 4.49
N LEU A 49 10.14 4.49 5.26
CA LEU A 49 9.50 5.75 4.86
C LEU A 49 10.18 6.95 5.50
N GLU A 50 11.08 7.60 4.75
CA GLU A 50 11.74 8.84 5.15
C GLU A 50 10.95 10.09 4.71
N GLY A 51 11.26 11.24 5.32
CA GLY A 51 10.55 12.51 5.09
C GLY A 51 10.16 13.22 6.37
N VAL A 52 9.74 14.47 6.24
CA VAL A 52 9.43 15.35 7.39
C VAL A 52 8.16 14.92 8.13
N PRO A 53 8.02 15.29 9.42
CA PRO A 53 6.79 15.06 10.18
C PRO A 53 5.57 15.68 9.48
N GLY A 54 4.41 15.03 9.61
CA GLY A 54 3.14 15.56 9.09
C GLY A 54 2.79 15.15 7.65
N LEU A 55 3.66 14.45 6.92
CA LEU A 55 3.38 13.98 5.54
C LEU A 55 2.48 12.75 5.43
N GLY A 56 1.72 12.43 6.48
CA GLY A 56 0.74 11.35 6.44
C GLY A 56 1.33 9.93 6.38
N LYS A 57 2.60 9.70 6.72
CA LYS A 57 3.24 8.35 6.67
C LYS A 57 2.41 7.28 7.40
N THR A 58 1.95 7.59 8.61
CA THR A 58 1.08 6.69 9.39
C THR A 58 -0.28 6.48 8.74
N MET A 59 -0.84 7.52 8.13
CA MET A 59 -2.12 7.44 7.42
C MET A 59 -1.97 6.57 6.17
N LEU A 60 -0.91 6.74 5.39
CA LEU A 60 -0.60 5.95 4.20
C LEU A 60 -0.56 4.46 4.53
N ILE A 61 0.21 4.05 5.55
CA ILE A 61 0.32 2.63 5.89
C ILE A 61 -1.02 2.06 6.39
N ARG A 62 -1.81 2.83 7.16
CA ARG A 62 -3.16 2.38 7.56
C ARG A 62 -4.11 2.24 6.37
N THR A 63 -4.14 3.23 5.48
CA THR A 63 -5.00 3.21 4.29
C THR A 63 -4.63 2.04 3.38
N LEU A 64 -3.33 1.77 3.20
CA LEU A 64 -2.86 0.63 2.43
C LEU A 64 -3.26 -0.71 3.08
N ALA A 65 -3.08 -0.84 4.39
CA ALA A 65 -3.52 -2.05 5.10
C ALA A 65 -5.04 -2.27 4.97
N GLN A 66 -5.85 -1.22 5.08
CA GLN A 66 -7.30 -1.30 4.86
C GLN A 66 -7.67 -1.67 3.43
N ALA A 67 -7.01 -1.08 2.43
CA ALA A 67 -7.27 -1.36 1.02
C ALA A 67 -6.93 -2.80 0.62
N LEU A 68 -5.99 -3.43 1.33
CA LEU A 68 -5.53 -4.79 1.10
C LEU A 68 -6.08 -5.81 2.10
N SER A 69 -6.95 -5.39 3.02
CA SER A 69 -7.46 -6.23 4.13
C SER A 69 -6.35 -6.89 4.96
N LEU A 70 -5.27 -6.15 5.23
CA LEU A 70 -4.13 -6.57 6.03
C LEU A 70 -4.27 -6.09 7.48
N GLU A 71 -3.62 -6.82 8.40
CA GLU A 71 -3.45 -6.36 9.78
C GLU A 71 -2.45 -5.20 9.85
N PHE A 72 -2.77 -4.18 10.66
CA PHE A 72 -1.89 -3.05 10.91
C PHE A 72 -1.44 -3.03 12.37
N SER A 73 -0.13 -3.05 12.60
CA SER A 73 0.49 -2.89 13.91
C SER A 73 1.51 -1.74 13.88
N ARG A 74 1.58 -0.97 14.97
CA ARG A 74 2.56 0.11 15.14
C ARG A 74 3.40 -0.13 16.38
N ILE A 75 4.71 -0.18 16.20
CA ILE A 75 5.71 -0.17 17.28
C ILE A 75 6.38 1.20 17.26
N GLN A 76 6.35 1.92 18.38
CA GLN A 76 7.03 3.20 18.53
C GLN A 76 8.34 2.97 19.27
N PHE A 77 9.47 3.26 18.64
CA PHE A 77 10.75 3.34 19.35
C PHE A 77 10.69 4.52 20.33
N THR A 78 11.33 4.38 21.49
CA THR A 78 11.44 5.43 22.52
C THR A 78 11.96 6.75 21.93
N PRO A 79 11.59 7.91 22.52
CA PRO A 79 12.01 9.22 22.00
C PRO A 79 13.52 9.42 22.02
#